data_AF-A0AAW3WGL2-F1
#
_entry.id   AF-A0AAW3WGL2-F1
#
_cell.length_a   1.000
_cell.length_b   1.000
_cell.length_c   1.000
_cell.angle_alpha   90.00
_cell.angle_beta   90.00
_cell.angle_gamma   90.00
#
_symmetry.space_group_name_H-M   'P 1'
#
loop_
_entity.id
_entity.type
_entity.pdbx_description
1 polymer ?
#
loop_
_entity_poly.entity_id
_entity_poly.type
_entity_poly.pdbx_seq_one_letter_code
_entity_poly.pdbx_strand_id
1 'polypeptide(L)' 'MKCPRCDSELVSVMVKSPVGNAWEVYLCDTCKFSWRSTEGENITDPE' A
#
# COMPACT_ATOMS: atom_id res chain seq x y z
N MET A 1 8.05 2.71 -3.97
CA MET A 1 7.64 1.64 -3.03
C MET A 1 7.36 0.41 -3.85
N LYS A 2 7.79 -0.76 -3.41
CA LYS A 2 7.54 -2.03 -4.10
C LYS A 2 6.27 -2.66 -3.52
N CYS A 3 5.46 -3.31 -4.36
CA CYS A 3 4.28 -4.01 -3.88
C CYS A 3 4.69 -5.20 -2.99
N PRO A 4 4.19 -5.29 -1.75
CA PRO A 4 4.54 -6.36 -0.82
C PRO A 4 4.14 -7.76 -1.28
N ARG A 5 3.11 -7.85 -2.14
CA ARG A 5 2.52 -9.14 -2.55
C ARG A 5 3.09 -9.69 -3.84
N CYS A 6 3.41 -8.84 -4.80
CA CYS A 6 3.79 -9.25 -6.16
C CYS A 6 5.07 -8.60 -6.67
N ASP A 7 5.77 -7.86 -5.82
CA ASP A 7 7.06 -7.25 -6.15
C ASP A 7 7.03 -6.21 -7.30
N SER A 8 5.85 -5.82 -7.76
CA SER A 8 5.72 -4.77 -8.77
C SER A 8 6.15 -3.40 -8.24
N GLU A 9 6.83 -2.62 -9.07
CA GLU A 9 7.16 -1.21 -8.80
C GLU A 9 5.99 -0.26 -9.13
N LEU A 10 4.94 -0.77 -9.79
CA LEU A 10 3.75 -0.01 -10.16
C LEU A 10 2.80 0.10 -8.97
N VAL A 11 3.06 1.08 -8.11
CA VAL A 11 2.26 1.39 -6.92
C VAL A 11 1.86 2.85 -6.92
N SER A 12 0.56 3.11 -6.77
CA SER A 12 -0.06 4.42 -6.79
C SER A 12 -0.68 4.78 -5.44
N VAL A 13 -0.72 6.07 -5.08
CA VAL A 13 -1.48 6.54 -3.90
C VAL A 13 -2.94 6.69 -4.29
N MET A 14 -3.82 5.89 -3.69
CA MET A 14 -5.25 5.92 -3.97
C MET A 14 -5.97 7.00 -3.17
N VAL A 15 -5.66 7.10 -1.87
CA VAL A 15 -6.32 8.03 -0.93
C VAL A 15 -5.31 8.55 0.08
N LYS A 16 -5.40 9.83 0.44
CA LYS A 16 -4.68 10.41 1.57
C LYS A 16 -5.65 10.66 2.72
N SER A 17 -5.16 10.56 3.96
CA SER A 17 -5.95 10.88 5.14
C SER A 17 -6.58 12.27 5.02
N PRO A 18 -7.87 12.45 5.34
CA PRO A 18 -8.49 13.77 5.43
C PRO A 18 -7.96 14.56 6.65
N VAL A 19 -7.29 13.87 7.58
CA VAL A 19 -6.66 14.45 8.76
C VAL A 19 -5.14 14.44 8.56
N GLY A 20 -4.61 15.49 7.93
CA GLY A 20 -3.17 15.69 7.73
C GLY A 20 -2.45 14.48 7.13
N ASN A 21 -1.19 14.27 7.54
CA ASN A 21 -0.34 13.17 7.06
C ASN A 21 -0.48 11.89 7.91
N ALA A 22 -1.67 11.61 8.46
CA ALA A 22 -1.85 10.49 9.39
C ALA A 22 -1.67 9.12 8.71
N TRP A 23 -2.10 8.97 7.45
CA TRP A 23 -1.94 7.76 6.65
C TRP A 23 -2.18 8.04 5.16
N GLU A 24 -1.68 7.14 4.32
CA GLU A 24 -2.01 7.04 2.90
C GLU A 24 -2.44 5.60 2.57
N VAL A 25 -3.33 5.43 1.60
CA VAL A 25 -3.68 4.13 1.02
C VAL A 25 -2.92 3.98 -0.30
N TYR A 26 -2.13 2.93 -0.40
CA TYR A 26 -1.43 2.53 -1.61
C TYR A 26 -2.22 1.46 -2.35
N LEU A 27 -2.11 1.44 -3.68
CA LEU A 27 -2.67 0.45 -4.58
C LEU A 27 -1.59 -0.04 -5.53
N CYS A 28 -1.44 -1.36 -5.64
CA CYS A 28 -0.64 -1.94 -6.70
C CYS A 28 -1.43 -1.98 -8.01
N ASP A 29 -0.87 -1.39 -9.07
CA ASP A 29 -1.50 -1.37 -10.39
C ASP A 29 -1.41 -2.73 -11.11
N THR A 30 -0.58 -3.65 -10.62
CA THR A 30 -0.45 -5.02 -11.14
C THR A 30 -1.44 -5.98 -10.49
N CYS A 31 -1.31 -6.25 -9.19
CA CYS A 31 -2.12 -7.26 -8.50
C CYS A 31 -3.38 -6.72 -7.81
N LYS A 32 -3.60 -5.40 -7.84
CA LYS A 32 -4.73 -4.68 -7.20
C LYS A 32 -4.82 -4.82 -5.68
N PHE A 33 -3.77 -5.32 -5.03
CA PHE A 33 -3.64 -5.26 -3.58
C PHE A 33 -3.55 -3.80 -3.11
N SER A 34 -4.29 -3.46 -2.06
CA SER A 34 -4.26 -2.15 -1.43
C SER A 34 -3.94 -2.26 0.06
N TRP A 35 -3.14 -1.35 0.59
CA TRP A 35 -2.73 -1.31 2.00
C TRP A 35 -2.50 0.13 2.45
N ARG A 36 -2.50 0.38 3.76
CA ARG A 36 -2.17 1.70 4.31
C ARG A 36 -0.68 1.79 4.65
N SER A 37 -0.16 3.02 4.67
CA SER A 37 1.18 3.33 5.16
C SER A 37 1.41 2.95 6.63
N THR A 38 0.33 2.68 7.37
CA THR A 38 0.35 2.31 8.79
C THR A 38 -0.07 0.86 9.05
N GLU A 39 -0.28 0.04 8.01
CA GLU A 39 -0.54 -1.39 8.21
C GLU A 39 0.73 -2.07 8.78
N GLY A 40 0.54 -3.05 9.66
CA GLY A 40 1.65 -3.84 10.20
C GLY A 40 2.27 -4.76 9.17
N GLU A 41 3.50 -5.21 9.43
CA GLU A 41 4.25 -6.09 8.52
C GLU A 41 3.47 -7.36 8.17
N ASN A 42 2.69 -7.88 9.11
CA ASN A 42 1.83 -9.07 8.93
C ASN A 42 0.74 -8.95 7.83
N ILE A 43 0.45 -7.72 7.35
CA ILE A 43 -0.49 -7.49 6.24
C ILE A 43 0.27 -7.41 4.90
N THR A 44 1.50 -6.91 4.96
CA THR A 44 2.40 -6.71 3.82
C THR A 44 3.38 -7.87 3.63
N ASP A 45 3.38 -8.86 4.52
CA ASP A 45 4.14 -10.08 4.35
C ASP A 45 3.29 -11.12 3.60
N PRO A 46 3.78 -11.67 2.47
CA PRO A 46 3.08 -12.71 1.76
C PRO A 46 3.19 -14.12 2.38
N GLU A 47 4.01 -14.34 3.42
CA GLU A 47 4.12 -15.65 4.12
C GLU A 47 2.81 -16.13 4.81
#